data_AF-A0A1U8D321-F1
#
_entry.id   AF-A0A1U8D321-F1
#
_cell.length_a   1.000
_cell.length_b   1.000
_cell.length_c   1.000
_cell.angle_alpha   90.00
_cell.angle_beta   90.00
_cell.angle_gamma   90.00
#
_symmetry.space_group_name_H-M   'P 1'
#
loop_
_entity.id
_entity.type
_entity.pdbx_description
1 polymer ?
#
loop_
_entity_poly.entity_id
_entity_poly.type
_entity_poly.pdbx_seq_one_letter_code
_entity_poly.pdbx_strand_id
1 'polypeptide(L)'
;MAAQKINEGLEHLAKAEKYLKTGFLKWKPDYDSAASEYGKAAVAFKNAKQFEQAKDACLREAVAHENNRALFHAAKAYEQAGMMLKVSNTVSKWLWRYSELANS
;
A
#
# COMPACT_ATOMS: atom_id res chain seq x y z
N MET A 1 15.88 -10.00 5.60
CA MET A 1 14.99 -9.09 6.36
C MET A 1 14.03 -8.29 5.47
N ALA A 2 14.48 -7.53 4.46
CA ALA A 2 13.55 -6.79 3.58
C ALA A 2 12.58 -7.70 2.79
N ALA A 3 13.08 -8.82 2.25
CA ALA A 3 12.27 -9.79 1.50
C ALA A 3 11.13 -10.42 2.33
N GLN A 4 11.34 -10.62 3.64
CA GLN A 4 10.30 -11.16 4.54
C GLN A 4 9.16 -10.15 4.71
N LYS A 5 9.47 -8.86 4.86
CA LYS A 5 8.48 -7.80 4.97
C LYS A 5 7.69 -7.59 3.68
N ILE A 6 8.33 -7.77 2.53
CA ILE A 6 7.65 -7.76 1.22
C ILE A 6 6.70 -8.95 1.13
N ASN A 7 7.13 -10.15 1.53
CA ASN A 7 6.28 -11.33 1.49
C ASN A 7 5.08 -11.21 2.45
N GLU A 8 5.29 -10.74 3.68
CA GLU A 8 4.21 -10.43 4.63
C GLU A 8 3.20 -9.44 4.01
N GLY A 9 3.68 -8.38 3.36
CA GLY A 9 2.82 -7.42 2.66
C GLY A 9 2.01 -8.06 1.54
N LEU A 10 2.62 -8.91 0.72
CA LEU A 10 1.94 -9.64 -0.36
C LEU A 10 0.89 -10.63 0.19
N GLU A 11 1.17 -11.30 1.30
CA GLU A 11 0.18 -12.17 1.95
C GLU A 11 -1.04 -11.39 2.45
N HIS A 12 -0.82 -10.20 3.01
CA HIS A 12 -1.91 -9.30 3.42
C HIS A 12 -2.72 -8.81 2.20
N LEU A 13 -2.08 -8.48 1.07
CA LEU A 13 -2.78 -8.15 -0.18
C LEU A 13 -3.65 -9.32 -0.65
N ALA A 14 -3.11 -10.54 -0.65
CA ALA A 14 -3.84 -11.72 -1.08
C ALA A 14 -5.03 -12.04 -0.15
N LYS A 15 -4.90 -11.80 1.16
CA LYS A 15 -6.01 -11.91 2.11
C LYS A 15 -7.08 -10.85 1.83
N ALA A 16 -6.69 -9.60 1.59
CA ALA A 16 -7.62 -8.52 1.24
C ALA A 16 -8.43 -8.86 -0.02
N GLU A 17 -7.79 -9.40 -1.06
CA GLU A 17 -8.47 -9.86 -2.28
C GLU A 17 -9.42 -11.03 -2.02
N LYS A 18 -9.09 -11.94 -1.09
CA LYS A 18 -10.01 -13.01 -0.67
C LYS A 18 -11.23 -12.45 0.06
N TYR A 19 -11.10 -11.41 0.88
CA TYR A 19 -12.24 -10.76 1.53
C TYR A 19 -13.17 -10.06 0.53
N LEU A 20 -12.61 -9.56 -0.58
CA LEU A 20 -13.38 -8.97 -1.68
C LEU A 20 -14.02 -10.02 -2.61
N LYS A 21 -13.42 -11.20 -2.75
CA LYS A 21 -14.01 -12.32 -3.50
C LYS A 21 -15.17 -12.93 -2.71
N THR A 22 -16.37 -12.43 -2.97
CA THR A 22 -17.61 -13.05 -2.50
C THR A 22 -17.82 -14.40 -3.18
N GLY A 23 -17.88 -15.46 -2.38
CA GLY A 23 -18.29 -16.80 -2.82
C GLY A 23 -19.81 -16.95 -2.80
N PHE A 24 -20.30 -18.12 -3.24
CA PHE A 24 -21.72 -18.49 -3.31
C PHE A 24 -22.52 -18.31 -2.00
N LEU A 25 -21.86 -18.17 -0.84
CA LEU A 25 -22.49 -18.06 0.47
C LEU A 25 -22.39 -16.66 1.13
N LYS A 26 -21.62 -15.71 0.55
CA LYS A 26 -21.45 -14.35 1.11
C LYS A 26 -21.99 -13.31 0.14
N TRP A 27 -23.16 -12.76 0.44
CA TRP A 27 -23.85 -11.78 -0.42
C TRP A 27 -23.29 -10.35 -0.34
N LYS A 28 -22.45 -10.03 0.66
CA LYS A 28 -21.79 -8.73 0.76
C LYS A 28 -20.27 -8.91 0.83
N PRO A 29 -19.50 -8.24 -0.04
CA PRO A 29 -18.05 -8.17 0.09
C PRO A 29 -17.68 -7.39 1.35
N ASP A 30 -16.74 -7.91 2.14
CA ASP A 30 -16.27 -7.24 3.36
C ASP A 30 -15.19 -6.21 3.02
N TYR A 31 -15.63 -5.06 2.49
CA TYR A 31 -14.73 -3.96 2.12
C TYR A 31 -13.95 -3.39 3.31
N ASP A 32 -14.55 -3.38 4.50
CA ASP A 32 -13.92 -2.90 5.72
C ASP A 32 -12.71 -3.76 6.13
N SER A 33 -12.89 -5.09 6.12
CA SER A 33 -11.80 -6.03 6.40
C SER A 33 -10.72 -5.99 5.33
N ALA A 34 -11.10 -5.86 4.05
CA ALA A 34 -10.15 -5.72 2.96
C ALA A 34 -9.30 -4.44 3.11
N ALA A 35 -9.92 -3.30 3.42
CA ALA A 35 -9.22 -2.03 3.62
C ALA A 35 -8.20 -2.12 4.76
N SER A 36 -8.57 -2.72 5.90
CA SER A 36 -7.67 -2.92 7.03
C SER A 36 -6.44 -3.76 6.67
N GLU A 37 -6.62 -4.82 5.88
CA GLU A 37 -5.51 -5.67 5.42
C GLU A 37 -4.63 -4.96 4.38
N TYR A 38 -5.21 -4.15 3.49
CA TYR A 38 -4.44 -3.30 2.57
C TYR A 38 -3.56 -2.28 3.31
N GLY A 39 -4.07 -1.65 4.36
CA GLY A 39 -3.29 -0.73 5.20
C GLY A 39 -2.10 -1.42 5.89
N LYS A 40 -2.29 -2.64 6.40
CA LYS A 40 -1.19 -3.45 6.97
C LYS A 40 -0.13 -3.79 5.91
N ALA A 41 -0.56 -4.15 4.70
CA ALA A 41 0.34 -4.41 3.59
C ALA A 41 1.16 -3.16 3.22
N ALA A 42 0.52 -1.98 3.15
CA ALA A 42 1.19 -0.72 2.85
C ALA A 42 2.30 -0.39 3.86
N VAL A 43 2.04 -0.61 5.16
CA VAL A 43 3.05 -0.43 6.22
C VAL A 43 4.21 -1.43 6.08
N ALA A 44 3.92 -2.69 5.76
CA ALA A 44 4.95 -3.71 5.56
C ALA A 44 5.87 -3.36 4.37
N PHE A 45 5.30 -2.91 3.24
CA PHE A 45 6.06 -2.46 2.08
C PHE A 45 6.88 -1.20 2.37
N LYS A 46 6.31 -0.24 3.12
CA LYS A 46 7.04 0.96 3.56
C LYS A 46 8.26 0.59 4.41
N ASN A 47 8.11 -0.34 5.35
CA ASN A 47 9.22 -0.83 6.17
C ASN A 47 10.28 -1.57 5.35
N ALA A 48 9.88 -2.21 4.25
CA ALA A 48 10.79 -2.83 3.29
C ALA A 48 11.43 -1.84 2.31
N LYS A 49 11.17 -0.52 2.44
CA LYS A 49 11.58 0.54 1.50
C LYS A 49 11.00 0.36 0.08
N GLN A 50 9.94 -0.43 -0.06
CA GLN A 50 9.20 -0.60 -1.31
C GLN A 50 8.06 0.42 -1.39
N PHE A 51 8.41 1.65 -1.74
CA PHE A 51 7.45 2.75 -1.79
C PHE A 51 6.43 2.63 -2.94
N GLU A 52 6.81 2.04 -4.07
CA GLU A 52 5.88 1.77 -5.19
C GLU A 52 4.78 0.79 -4.77
N GLN A 53 5.15 -0.35 -4.16
CA GLN A 53 4.18 -1.34 -3.69
C GLN A 53 3.34 -0.80 -2.51
N ALA A 54 3.94 0.01 -1.64
CA ALA A 54 3.20 0.68 -0.57
C ALA A 54 2.15 1.65 -1.11
N LYS A 55 2.47 2.41 -2.17
CA LYS A 55 1.54 3.30 -2.86
C LYS A 55 0.36 2.51 -3.44
N ASP A 56 0.62 1.43 -4.17
CA ASP A 56 -0.45 0.59 -4.74
C ASP A 56 -1.35 -0.01 -3.65
N ALA A 57 -0.77 -0.42 -2.52
CA ALA A 57 -1.54 -0.92 -1.38
C ALA A 57 -2.45 0.18 -0.78
N CYS A 58 -1.93 1.40 -0.58
CA CYS A 58 -2.75 2.53 -0.11
C CYS A 58 -3.85 2.93 -1.12
N LEU A 59 -3.60 2.84 -2.42
CA LEU A 59 -4.64 3.10 -3.43
C LEU A 59 -5.76 2.06 -3.35
N ARG A 60 -5.42 0.78 -3.17
CA ARG A 60 -6.42 -0.27 -2.99
C ARG A 60 -7.21 -0.12 -1.69
N GLU A 61 -6.56 0.30 -0.60
CA GLU A 61 -7.21 0.67 0.66
C GLU A 61 -8.20 1.82 0.46
N ALA A 62 -7.79 2.88 -0.26
CA ALA A 62 -8.64 4.04 -0.53
C ALA A 62 -9.90 3.63 -1.31
N VAL A 63 -9.74 2.84 -2.38
CA VAL A 63 -10.86 2.32 -3.18
C VAL A 63 -11.80 1.46 -2.33
N ALA A 64 -11.28 0.62 -1.44
CA ALA A 64 -12.10 -0.18 -0.54
C ALA A 64 -12.91 0.70 0.44
N HIS A 65 -12.32 1.77 0.98
CA HIS A 65 -13.01 2.75 1.81
C HIS A 65 -14.07 3.56 1.03
N GLU A 66 -13.81 3.92 -0.23
CA GLU A 66 -14.80 4.58 -1.09
C GLU A 66 -16.03 3.69 -1.32
N ASN A 67 -15.82 2.40 -1.59
CA ASN A 67 -16.90 1.42 -1.72
C ASN A 67 -17.70 1.26 -0.42
N ASN A 68 -17.06 1.42 0.74
CA ASN A 68 -17.71 1.39 2.05
C ASN A 68 -18.33 2.74 2.47
N ARG A 69 -18.41 3.73 1.56
CA ARG A 69 -18.85 5.13 1.83
C ARG A 69 -18.04 5.85 2.92
N ALA A 70 -16.84 5.36 3.23
CA ALA A 70 -15.93 5.93 4.22
C ALA A 70 -14.99 6.96 3.58
N LEU A 71 -15.55 8.04 3.03
CA LEU A 71 -14.83 9.06 2.25
C LEU A 71 -13.66 9.71 3.02
N PHE A 72 -13.79 9.89 4.34
CA PHE A 72 -12.73 10.44 5.17
C PHE A 72 -11.49 9.53 5.23
N HIS A 73 -11.72 8.21 5.34
CA HIS A 73 -10.64 7.22 5.38
C HIS A 73 -10.00 7.07 4.00
N ALA A 74 -10.81 7.13 2.93
CA ALA A 74 -10.30 7.15 1.56
C ALA A 74 -9.39 8.36 1.29
N ALA A 75 -9.81 9.56 1.67
CA ALA A 75 -9.00 10.78 1.51
C ALA A 75 -7.65 10.65 2.24
N LYS A 76 -7.66 10.13 3.47
CA LYS A 76 -6.44 9.89 4.25
C LYS A 76 -5.51 8.87 3.56
N ALA A 77 -6.07 7.80 2.99
CA ALA A 77 -5.29 6.80 2.25
C ALA A 77 -4.69 7.39 0.96
N TYR A 78 -5.42 8.26 0.25
CA TYR A 78 -4.89 9.00 -0.91
C TYR A 78 -3.75 9.96 -0.52
N GLU A 79 -3.89 10.69 0.59
CA GLU A 79 -2.81 11.53 1.11
C GLU A 79 -1.56 10.71 1.44
N GLN A 80 -1.73 9.54 2.06
CA GLN A 80 -0.62 8.63 2.33
C GLN A 80 0.05 8.12 1.05
N ALA A 81 -0.73 7.71 0.04
CA ALA A 81 -0.20 7.30 -1.25
C ALA A 81 0.61 8.41 -1.92
N GLY A 82 0.12 9.65 -1.88
CA GLY A 82 0.83 10.83 -2.40
C GLY A 82 2.13 11.12 -1.67
N MET A 83 2.14 11.00 -0.34
CA MET A 83 3.37 11.13 0.45
C MET A 83 4.40 10.05 0.10
N MET A 84 3.98 8.79 -0.10
CA MET A 84 4.90 7.71 -0.49
C MET A 84 5.57 7.97 -1.85
N LEU A 85 4.81 8.48 -2.83
CA LEU A 85 5.35 8.84 -4.14
C LEU A 85 6.38 9.97 -4.03
N LYS A 86 6.08 11.01 -3.24
CA LYS A 86 7.00 12.14 -3.02
C LYS A 86 8.29 11.69 -2.34
N VAL A 87 8.20 10.82 -1.34
CA VAL A 87 9.36 10.25 -0.64
C VAL A 87 10.19 9.40 -1.61
N SER A 88 9.56 8.52 -2.41
CA SER A 88 10.25 7.70 -3.41
C SER A 88 11.05 8.56 -4.39
N ASN A 89 10.42 9.59 -4.98
CA ASN A 89 11.08 10.48 -5.93
C ASN A 89 12.24 11.26 -5.27
N THR A 90 12.02 11.75 -4.05
CA THR A 90 13.06 12.45 -3.30
C THR A 90 14.26 11.54 -3.05
N VAL A 91 14.03 10.33 -2.52
CA VAL A 91 15.09 9.34 -2.25
C VAL A 91 15.86 8.98 -3.52
N SER A 92 15.17 8.76 -4.64
CA SER A 92 15.82 8.50 -5.94
C SER A 92 16.73 9.64 -6.37
N LYS A 93 16.31 10.90 -6.19
CA LYS A 93 17.13 12.08 -6.49
C LYS A 93 18.39 12.17 -5.61
N TRP A 94 18.28 11.87 -4.32
CA TRP A 94 19.43 11.82 -3.41
C TRP A 94 20.42 10.71 -3.79
N LEU A 95 19.93 9.53 -4.14
CA LEU A 95 20.77 8.41 -4.55
C LEU A 95 21.53 8.71 -5.84
N TRP A 96 20.87 9.32 -6.82
CA TRP A 96 21.51 9.75 -8.06
C TRP A 96 22.63 10.76 -7.78
N ARG A 97 22.34 11.80 -6.99
CA ARG A 97 23.34 12.80 -6.62
C ARG A 97 24.51 12.23 -5.83
N TYR A 98 24.25 11.27 -4.94
CA TYR A 98 25.30 10.58 -4.19
C TYR A 98 26.22 9.77 -5.11
N SER A 99 25.65 9.07 -6.11
CA SER A 99 26.45 8.32 -7.10
C SER A 99 27.32 9.22 -7.96
N GLU A 100 26.85 10.43 -8.27
CA GLU A 100 27.57 11.45 -9.04
C GLU A 100 28.77 11.99 -8.24
N LEU A 101 28.58 12.24 -6.94
CA LEU A 101 29.65 12.64 -6.02
C LEU A 101 30.66 11.53 -5.73
N ALA A 102 30.24 10.26 -5.73
CA ALA A 102 31.12 9.12 -5.47
C ALA A 102 32.00 8.74 -6.69
N ASN A 103 31.63 9.18 -7.89
CA ASN A 103 32.37 8.96 -9.14
C ASN A 103 33.20 10.19 -9.59
N SER A 104 33.28 11.24 -8.76
CA SER A 104 34.14 12.43 -8.96
C SER A 104 35.34 12.38 -8.02
#